data_AF-D8JCF3-F1
#
_entry.id   AF-D8JCF3-F1
#
_cell.length_a   1.000
_cell.length_b   1.000
_cell.length_c   1.000
_cell.angle_alpha   90.00
_cell.angle_beta   90.00
_cell.angle_gamma   90.00
#
_symmetry.space_group_name_H-M   'P 1'
#
loop_
_entity.id
_entity.type
_entity.pdbx_description
1 polymer ?
#
loop_
_entity_poly.entity_id
_entity_poly.type
_entity_poly.pdbx_seq_one_letter_code
_entity_poly.pdbx_strand_id
1 'polypeptide(L)' 'MISVDSETGLWWLFGILFVLMSLAVWLPVEPIVWGLPLWAAATLLFMITAAFIAAIAGVRYEWPLRRPVEDEKR' A
#
# COMPACT_ATOMS: atom_id res chain seq x y z
N MET A 1 -9.05 13.26 19.00
CA MET A 1 -9.66 13.20 17.66
C MET A 1 -8.51 13.41 16.68
N ILE A 2 -7.95 12.35 16.12
CA ILE A 2 -6.79 12.47 15.23
C ILE A 2 -7.32 12.96 13.88
N SER A 3 -7.32 14.28 13.66
CA SER A 3 -7.52 14.84 12.32
C SER A 3 -6.22 14.67 11.57
N VAL A 4 -6.02 13.47 11.01
CA VAL A 4 -4.94 13.28 10.05
C VAL A 4 -5.38 14.00 8.78
N ASP A 5 -4.64 15.02 8.37
CA ASP A 5 -4.75 15.56 7.02
C ASP A 5 -4.76 14.35 6.06
N SER A 6 -5.76 14.26 5.19
CA SER A 6 -6.09 13.04 4.43
C SER A 6 -4.87 12.43 3.74
N GLU A 7 -3.93 13.28 3.34
CA GLU A 7 -2.67 12.92 2.71
C GLU A 7 -1.67 12.30 3.71
N THR A 8 -1.42 12.95 4.84
CA THR A 8 -0.51 12.45 5.91
C THR A 8 -0.96 11.08 6.41
N GLY A 9 -2.28 10.85 6.50
CA GLY A 9 -2.84 9.57 6.97
C GLY A 9 -2.66 8.45 5.96
N LEU A 10 -2.75 8.77 4.67
CA LEU A 10 -2.48 7.82 3.60
C LEU A 10 -1.01 7.42 3.57
N TRP A 11 -0.11 8.40 3.71
CA TRP A 11 1.34 8.15 3.76
C TRP A 11 1.73 7.30 4.96
N TRP A 12 1.13 7.53 6.14
CA TRP A 12 1.32 6.66 7.30
C TRP A 12 0.82 5.25 7.03
N LEU A 13 -0.35 5.08 6.39
CA LEU A 13 -0.89 3.76 6.04
C LEU A 13 0.05 2.99 5.10
N PHE A 14 0.54 3.66 4.05
CA PHE A 14 1.51 3.08 3.11
C PHE A 14 2.85 2.76 3.78
N GLY A 15 3.34 3.66 4.65
CA GLY A 15 4.56 3.43 5.41
C GLY A 15 4.45 2.20 6.32
N ILE A 16 3.34 2.04 7.03
CA ILE A 16 3.08 0.86 7.86
C ILE A 16 3.05 -0.41 7.01
N LEU A 17 2.32 -0.41 5.89
CA LEU A 17 2.27 -1.55 4.98
C LEU A 17 3.65 -1.92 4.43
N PHE A 18 4.46 -0.92 4.07
CA PHE A 18 5.81 -1.14 3.57
C PHE A 18 6.70 -1.80 4.63
N VAL A 19 6.62 -1.35 5.88
CA VAL A 19 7.36 -1.97 7.00
C VAL A 19 6.89 -3.40 7.21
N LEU A 20 5.58 -3.66 7.19
CA LEU A 20 5.02 -5.01 7.33
C LEU A 20 5.47 -5.95 6.19
N MET A 21 5.48 -5.47 4.94
CA MET A 21 6.02 -6.22 3.80
C MET A 21 7.51 -6.52 3.96
N SER A 22 8.29 -5.55 4.42
CA SER A 22 9.74 -5.73 4.64
C SER A 22 10.01 -6.76 5.75
N LEU A 23 9.20 -6.75 6.81
CA LEU A 23 9.27 -7.74 7.88
C LEU A 23 8.83 -9.14 7.43
N ALA A 24 7.92 -9.25 6.46
CA ALA A 24 7.47 -10.53 5.94
C ALA A 24 8.60 -11.36 5.30
N VAL A 25 9.66 -10.73 4.81
CA VAL A 25 10.83 -11.42 4.26
C VAL A 25 11.60 -12.18 5.35
N TRP A 26 11.46 -11.79 6.61
CA TRP A 26 12.08 -12.45 7.76
C TRP A 26 11.22 -13.59 8.33
N LEU A 27 10.05 -13.86 7.76
CA LEU A 27 9.26 -15.03 8.15
C LEU A 27 10.07 -16.30 7.87
N PRO A 28 10.01 -17.29 8.77
CA PRO A 28 10.74 -18.54 8.61
C PRO A 28 10.38 -19.19 7.26
N VAL A 29 11.41 -19.58 6.51
CA VAL A 29 11.26 -20.26 5.23
C VAL A 29 10.81 -21.68 5.52
N GLU A 30 9.53 -21.96 5.30
CA GLU A 30 8.99 -23.31 5.46
C GLU A 30 9.48 -24.21 4.31
N PRO A 31 9.89 -25.46 4.58
CA PRO A 31 10.29 -26.42 3.54
C PRO A 31 9.05 -27.03 2.85
N ILE A 32 8.10 -26.19 2.45
CA ILE A 32 6.87 -26.64 1.80
C ILE A 32 7.16 -26.87 0.32
N VAL A 33 7.18 -28.15 -0.06
CA VAL A 33 7.50 -28.62 -1.42
C VAL A 33 6.28 -28.55 -2.38
N TRP A 34 5.09 -28.20 -1.88
CA TRP A 34 3.83 -28.31 -2.63
C TRP A 34 2.82 -27.15 -2.46
N GLY A 35 3.20 -26.05 -1.80
CA GLY A 35 2.28 -24.96 -1.43
C GLY A 35 2.91 -23.58 -1.51
N LEU A 36 2.08 -22.55 -1.36
CA LEU A 36 2.54 -21.16 -1.37
C LEU A 36 3.25 -20.86 -0.04
N PRO A 37 4.54 -20.44 -0.03
CA PRO A 37 5.26 -20.17 1.21
C PRO A 37 4.55 -19.11 2.06
N LEU A 38 4.58 -19.24 3.39
CA LEU A 38 3.91 -18.30 4.29
C LEU A 38 4.35 -16.83 4.06
N TRP A 39 5.64 -16.60 3.81
CA TRP A 39 6.17 -15.27 3.48
C TRP A 39 5.58 -14.73 2.17
N ALA A 40 5.41 -15.58 1.17
CA ALA A 40 4.84 -15.21 -0.12
C ALA A 40 3.34 -14.92 0.01
N ALA A 41 2.62 -15.69 0.82
CA ALA A 41 1.20 -15.47 1.11
C ALA A 41 0.99 -14.15 1.88
N ALA A 42 1.83 -13.88 2.88
CA ALA A 42 1.82 -12.63 3.63
C ALA A 42 2.14 -11.43 2.73
N THR A 43 3.16 -11.54 1.88
CA THR A 43 3.52 -10.50 0.91
C THR A 43 2.38 -10.21 -0.05
N LEU A 44 1.75 -11.26 -0.60
CA LEU A 44 0.61 -11.12 -1.51
C LEU A 44 -0.57 -10.43 -0.82
N LEU A 45 -0.88 -10.81 0.42
CA LEU A 45 -1.94 -10.17 1.21
C LEU A 45 -1.67 -8.68 1.42
N PHE A 46 -0.43 -8.30 1.73
CA PHE A 46 -0.07 -6.89 1.89
C PHE A 46 -0.15 -6.11 0.58
N MET A 47 0.25 -6.70 -0.55
CA MET A 47 0.09 -6.08 -1.87
C MET A 47 -1.38 -5.85 -2.23
N ILE A 48 -2.24 -6.84 -1.99
CA ILE A 48 -3.69 -6.70 -2.22
C ILE A 48 -4.26 -5.60 -1.32
N THR A 49 -3.88 -5.59 -0.05
CA THR A 49 -4.33 -4.58 0.92
C THR A 49 -3.90 -3.18 0.49
N ALA A 50 -2.65 -3.01 0.06
CA ALA A 50 -2.13 -1.76 -0.48
C ALA A 50 -2.91 -1.30 -1.72
N ALA A 51 -3.22 -2.22 -2.64
CA ALA A 51 -4.03 -1.92 -3.82
C ALA A 51 -5.45 -1.48 -3.46
N PHE A 52 -6.09 -2.11 -2.47
CA PHE A 52 -7.40 -1.69 -1.98
C PHE A 52 -7.36 -0.29 -1.35
N ILE A 53 -6.36 0.00 -0.52
CA ILE A 53 -6.17 1.33 0.07
C ILE A 53 -5.95 2.37 -1.03
N ALA A 54 -5.13 2.07 -2.04
CA ALA A 54 -4.90 2.95 -3.18
C ALA A 54 -6.19 3.20 -3.98
N ALA A 55 -6.99 2.16 -4.23
CA ALA A 55 -8.26 2.27 -4.94
C ALA A 55 -9.27 3.13 -4.16
N ILE A 56 -9.40 2.91 -2.85
CA ILE A 56 -10.23 3.74 -1.97
C ILE A 56 -9.73 5.17 -1.98
N ALA A 57 -8.42 5.39 -1.93
CA ALA A 57 -7.84 6.71 -1.97
C ALA A 57 -8.13 7.44 -3.29
N GLY A 58 -8.09 6.74 -4.42
CA GLY A 58 -8.46 7.30 -5.71
C GLY A 58 -9.93 7.70 -5.79
N VAL A 59 -10.83 6.92 -5.20
CA VAL A 59 -12.27 7.23 -5.18
C VAL A 59 -12.61 8.36 -4.19
N ARG A 60 -11.98 8.39 -3.00
CA ARG A 60 -12.31 9.34 -1.92
C ARG A 60 -11.53 10.65 -1.99
N TYR A 61 -10.32 10.65 -2.52
CA TYR A 61 -9.38 11.77 -2.46
C TYR A 61 -8.85 12.20 -3.84
N GLU A 62 -9.42 11.70 -4.93
CA GLU A 62 -9.00 11.98 -6.32
C GLU A 62 -7.50 11.73 -6.56
N TRP A 63 -6.90 10.80 -5.81
CA TRP A 63 -5.49 10.45 -5.91
C TRP A 63 -5.25 9.45 -7.06
N PRO A 64 -4.23 9.65 -7.92
CA PRO A 64 -3.33 10.79 -7.94
C PRO A 64 -4.04 11.98 -8.58
N LEU A 65 -3.87 13.16 -7.96
CA LEU A 65 -4.45 14.42 -8.41
C LEU A 65 -4.37 14.49 -9.93
N ARG A 66 -5.52 14.58 -10.60
CA ARG A 66 -5.56 14.97 -12.01
C ARG A 66 -4.97 16.37 -12.07
N ARG A 67 -3.66 16.50 -12.26
CA ARG A 67 -3.08 17.79 -12.59
C ARG A 67 -3.81 18.28 -13.84
N PRO A 68 -4.39 19.49 -13.86
CA PRO A 68 -4.74 20.08 -15.13
C PRO A 68 -3.43 20.23 -15.91
N VAL A 69 -3.35 19.61 -17.08
CA VAL A 69 -2.20 19.64 -18.00
C VAL A 69 -2.06 21.04 -18.66
N GLU A 70 -2.67 22.08 -18.08
CA GLU A 70 -2.93 23.37 -18.75
C GLU A 70 -2.02 24.52 -18.31
N ASP A 71 -1.27 24.39 -17.20
CA ASP A 71 -0.48 25.52 -16.68
C ASP A 71 0.93 25.68 -17.28
N GLU A 72 1.38 24.77 -18.17
CA GLU A 72 2.71 24.88 -18.80
C GLU A 72 2.70 25.73 -20.09
N LYS A 73 1.57 26.38 -20.41
CA LYS A 73 1.43 27.25 -21.59
C LYS A 73 0.97 28.68 -21.29
N ARG A 74 1.23 29.20 -20.09
CA ARG A 74 1.00 30.62 -19.78
C ARG A 74 2.25 31.31 -19.26
#